data_AF-A0A285C3H1-F1
#
_entry.id   AF-A0A285C3H1-F1
#
_cell.length_a   1.000
_cell.length_b   1.000
_cell.length_c   1.000
_cell.angle_alpha   90.00
_cell.angle_beta   90.00
_cell.angle_gamma   90.00
#
_symmetry.space_group_name_H-M   'P 1'
#
loop_
_entity.id
_entity.type
_entity.pdbx_description
1 polymer ?
#
loop_
_entity_poly.entity_id
_entity_poly.type
_entity_poly.pdbx_seq_one_letter_code
_entity_poly.pdbx_strand_id
1 'polypeptide(L)'
;MSEKKPNVWDGFKAFLMRGNVVDLAVAVVIGAAFTNIVNSVVKGVINPLVGAIGTKNLDNYSSCLKDPCKVAADGTVKSGIPIMWGTVLGATLSFVITAAVVYFLMVLPMSKYLARQEARRKAKEGTHEIIEVTELEVLKEIRDALVAQRGSGHDER
;
A
#
# COMPACT_ATOMS: atom_id res chain seq x y z
N MET A 1 29.05 -3.11 -44.09
CA MET A 1 28.33 -2.67 -42.87
C MET A 1 27.77 -3.93 -42.23
N SER A 2 28.32 -4.38 -41.09
CA SER A 2 27.79 -5.58 -40.42
C SER A 2 26.48 -5.25 -39.72
N GLU A 3 25.38 -5.78 -40.23
CA GLU A 3 24.11 -5.91 -39.50
C GLU A 3 24.37 -6.70 -38.22
N LYS A 4 24.42 -6.00 -37.09
CA LYS A 4 24.44 -6.61 -35.77
C LYS A 4 23.04 -7.17 -35.53
N LYS A 5 22.87 -8.48 -35.71
CA LYS A 5 21.63 -9.20 -35.40
C LYS A 5 21.10 -8.75 -34.03
N PRO A 6 19.81 -8.41 -33.89
CA PRO A 6 19.26 -8.07 -32.59
C PRO A 6 19.38 -9.29 -31.68
N ASN A 7 20.32 -9.23 -30.74
CA ASN A 7 20.50 -10.29 -29.76
C ASN A 7 19.29 -10.27 -28.82
N VAL A 8 18.73 -11.44 -28.54
CA VAL A 8 17.60 -11.61 -27.60
C VAL A 8 17.87 -10.94 -26.26
N TRP A 9 19.14 -10.87 -25.85
CA TRP A 9 19.63 -10.14 -24.68
C TRP A 9 19.37 -8.63 -24.73
N ASP A 10 19.61 -8.00 -25.88
CA ASP A 10 19.37 -6.56 -26.07
C ASP A 10 17.85 -6.27 -26.05
N GLY A 11 17.04 -7.18 -26.61
CA GLY A 11 15.57 -7.13 -26.54
C GLY A 11 15.03 -7.31 -25.13
N PHE A 12 15.60 -8.23 -24.35
CA PHE A 12 15.24 -8.45 -22.95
C PHE A 12 15.60 -7.26 -22.06
N LYS A 13 16.80 -6.68 -22.25
CA LYS A 13 17.20 -5.45 -21.55
C LYS A 13 16.27 -4.28 -21.91
N ALA A 14 15.94 -4.11 -23.19
CA ALA A 14 14.99 -3.07 -23.61
C ALA A 14 13.57 -3.27 -23.03
N PHE A 15 13.17 -4.52 -22.80
CA PHE A 15 11.91 -4.87 -22.14
C PHE A 15 11.93 -4.54 -20.63
N LEU A 16 13.01 -4.87 -19.92
CA LEU A 16 13.17 -4.50 -18.50
C LEU A 16 13.26 -2.98 -18.32
N MET A 17 13.93 -2.29 -19.24
CA MET A 17 14.06 -0.81 -19.20
C MET A 17 12.73 -0.08 -19.44
N ARG A 18 11.63 -0.79 -19.72
CA ARG A 18 10.30 -0.19 -19.92
C ARG A 18 9.65 0.33 -18.62
N GLY A 19 10.39 0.38 -17.51
CA GLY A 19 10.04 1.01 -16.22
C GLY A 19 8.94 0.27 -15.46
N ASN A 20 7.74 0.23 -16.04
CA ASN A 20 6.54 -0.38 -15.48
C ASN A 20 6.70 -1.87 -15.15
N VAL A 21 7.54 -2.60 -15.90
CA VAL A 21 7.75 -4.05 -15.69
C VAL A 21 8.60 -4.31 -14.45
N VAL A 22 9.63 -3.50 -14.21
CA VAL A 22 10.53 -3.67 -13.06
C VAL A 22 9.80 -3.35 -11.77
N ASP A 23 9.04 -2.26 -11.73
CA ASP A 23 8.26 -1.88 -10.55
C ASP A 23 7.21 -2.93 -10.21
N LEU A 24 6.52 -3.48 -11.23
CA LEU A 24 5.56 -4.56 -11.03
C LEU A 24 6.24 -5.84 -10.53
N ALA A 25 7.38 -6.23 -11.12
CA ALA A 25 8.13 -7.40 -10.70
C ALA A 25 8.60 -7.28 -9.23
N VAL A 26 9.11 -6.12 -8.85
CA VAL A 26 9.54 -5.84 -7.48
C VAL A 26 8.34 -5.92 -6.52
N ALA A 27 7.20 -5.32 -6.88
CA ALA A 27 5.99 -5.37 -6.07
C ALA A 27 5.52 -6.82 -5.80
N VAL A 28 5.52 -7.67 -6.83
CA VAL A 28 5.10 -9.08 -6.71
C VAL A 28 6.06 -9.87 -5.82
N VAL A 29 7.38 -9.72 -6.02
CA VAL A 29 8.39 -10.45 -5.24
C VAL A 29 8.35 -10.05 -3.75
N ILE A 30 8.27 -8.75 -3.46
CA ILE A 30 8.17 -8.26 -2.09
C ILE A 30 6.85 -8.71 -1.44
N GLY A 31 5.73 -8.66 -2.17
CA GLY A 31 4.43 -9.13 -1.68
C GLY A 31 4.44 -10.60 -1.30
N ALA A 32 5.05 -11.46 -2.13
CA ALA A 32 5.18 -12.89 -1.84
C ALA A 32 6.08 -13.16 -0.62
N ALA A 33 7.24 -12.50 -0.54
CA ALA A 33 8.15 -12.64 0.59
C ALA A 33 7.51 -12.19 1.92
N PHE A 34 6.79 -11.07 1.91
CA PHE A 34 6.11 -10.55 3.09
C PHE A 34 4.99 -11.48 3.56
N THR A 35 4.19 -12.00 2.63
CA THR A 35 3.12 -12.97 2.93
C THR A 35 3.69 -14.20 3.64
N ASN A 36 4.87 -14.69 3.22
CA ASN A 36 5.53 -15.82 3.88
C ASN A 36 5.96 -15.51 5.32
N ILE A 37 6.45 -14.29 5.58
CA ILE A 37 6.80 -13.86 6.95
C ILE A 37 5.56 -13.87 7.83
N VAL A 38 4.46 -13.27 7.38
CA VAL A 38 3.23 -13.22 8.17
C VAL A 38 2.67 -14.62 8.41
N ASN A 39 2.62 -15.46 7.38
CA ASN A 39 2.20 -16.85 7.51
C ASN A 39 3.05 -17.63 8.53
N SER A 40 4.35 -17.37 8.57
CA SER A 40 5.26 -18.02 9.54
C SER A 40 4.96 -17.58 10.97
N VAL A 41 4.65 -16.29 11.19
CA VAL A 41 4.25 -15.77 12.50
C VAL A 41 2.90 -16.35 12.93
N VAL A 42 1.93 -16.40 12.01
CA VAL A 42 0.61 -16.95 12.33
C VAL A 42 0.71 -18.43 12.66
N LYS A 43 1.39 -19.22 11.84
CA LYS A 43 1.59 -20.66 12.09
C LYS A 43 2.44 -20.93 13.32
N GLY A 44 3.49 -20.15 13.54
CA GLY A 44 4.48 -20.40 14.60
C GLY A 44 4.08 -19.86 15.97
N VAL A 45 3.29 -18.79 16.05
CA VAL A 45 2.97 -18.11 17.31
C VAL A 45 1.47 -18.14 17.56
N ILE A 46 0.66 -17.74 16.59
CA ILE A 46 -0.78 -17.54 16.79
C ILE A 46 -1.53 -18.88 16.83
N ASN A 47 -1.30 -19.77 15.87
CA ASN A 47 -1.94 -21.09 15.84
C ASN A 47 -1.71 -21.90 17.13
N PRO A 48 -0.49 -21.97 17.71
CA PRO A 48 -0.30 -22.65 18.99
C PRO A 48 -0.92 -21.90 20.16
N LEU A 49 -0.95 -20.56 20.18
CA LEU A 49 -1.64 -19.77 21.21
C LEU A 49 -3.15 -20.00 21.21
N VAL A 50 -3.79 -19.93 20.03
CA VAL A 50 -5.22 -20.20 19.90
C VAL A 50 -5.52 -21.68 20.12
N GLY A 51 -4.63 -22.58 19.70
CA GLY A 51 -4.70 -24.02 19.96
C GLY A 51 -4.35 -24.43 21.40
N ALA A 52 -3.87 -23.52 22.24
CA ALA A 52 -3.71 -23.72 23.69
C ALA A 52 -4.96 -23.28 24.46
N ILE A 53 -5.71 -22.30 23.95
CA ILE A 53 -6.95 -21.79 24.54
C ILE A 53 -8.18 -22.58 24.03
N GLY A 54 -8.16 -23.02 22.77
CA GLY A 54 -9.11 -23.97 22.17
C GLY A 54 -8.48 -25.34 21.98
N THR A 55 -9.28 -26.42 21.90
CA THR A 55 -8.77 -27.80 21.82
C THR A 55 -7.72 -27.99 20.70
N LYS A 56 -6.51 -28.41 21.09
CA LYS A 56 -5.40 -28.99 20.30
C LYS A 56 -5.55 -28.88 18.75
N ASN A 57 -5.20 -27.69 18.25
CA ASN A 57 -5.13 -27.26 16.84
C ASN A 57 -6.47 -26.97 16.16
N LEU A 58 -6.62 -25.73 15.65
CA LEU A 58 -7.77 -25.34 14.84
C LEU A 58 -7.94 -26.27 13.65
N ASP A 59 -6.85 -26.66 12.97
CA ASP A 59 -6.90 -27.52 11.78
C ASP A 59 -7.55 -28.89 12.01
N ASN A 60 -7.60 -29.36 13.27
CA ASN A 60 -8.20 -30.65 13.63
C ASN A 60 -9.71 -30.57 13.89
N TYR A 61 -10.31 -29.38 13.88
CA TYR A 61 -11.76 -29.24 13.96
C TYR A 61 -12.40 -29.72 12.66
N SER A 62 -12.81 -30.98 12.68
CA SER A 62 -13.58 -31.61 11.62
C SER A 62 -14.96 -31.98 12.15
N SER A 63 -16.00 -31.62 11.40
CA SER A 63 -17.37 -32.08 11.65
C SER A 63 -17.79 -33.01 10.52
N CYS A 64 -18.53 -34.06 10.84
CA CYS A 64 -18.85 -35.10 9.88
C CYS A 64 -20.28 -35.01 9.40
N LEU A 65 -20.43 -34.84 8.08
CA LEU A 65 -21.73 -34.63 7.46
C LEU A 65 -22.51 -35.96 7.29
N LYS A 66 -21.82 -37.11 7.33
CA LYS A 66 -22.44 -38.45 7.24
C LYS A 66 -21.59 -39.50 7.94
N ASP A 67 -22.20 -40.26 8.85
CA ASP A 67 -21.54 -41.33 9.59
C ASP A 67 -21.28 -42.59 8.75
N PRO A 68 -20.23 -43.38 9.07
CA PRO A 68 -19.19 -43.13 10.07
C PRO A 68 -17.97 -42.44 9.46
N CYS A 69 -17.56 -41.31 10.04
CA CYS A 69 -16.28 -40.71 9.71
C CYS A 69 -15.13 -41.37 10.46
N LYS A 70 -14.35 -42.20 9.76
CA LYS A 70 -13.08 -42.70 10.29
C LYS A 70 -11.95 -41.99 9.56
N VAL A 71 -11.34 -41.01 10.23
CA VAL A 71 -10.13 -40.34 9.76
C VAL A 71 -8.95 -41.07 10.40
N ALA A 72 -8.04 -41.61 9.58
CA ALA A 72 -6.81 -42.21 10.08
C ALA A 72 -5.81 -41.12 10.52
N ALA A 73 -4.85 -41.50 11.37
CA ALA A 73 -3.82 -40.58 11.89
C ALA A 73 -2.88 -40.00 10.79
N ASP A 74 -3.00 -40.48 9.55
CA ASP A 74 -2.30 -40.01 8.35
C ASP A 74 -3.09 -38.96 7.55
N GLY A 75 -4.27 -38.54 8.04
CA GLY A 75 -5.13 -37.57 7.35
C GLY A 75 -5.95 -38.15 6.21
N THR A 76 -5.89 -39.47 5.96
CA THR A 76 -6.72 -40.11 4.93
C THR A 76 -8.11 -40.44 5.46
N VAL A 77 -9.12 -40.07 4.68
CA VAL A 77 -10.54 -40.34 5.00
C VAL A 77 -10.83 -41.78 4.61
N LYS A 78 -10.91 -42.68 5.59
CA LYS A 78 -11.21 -44.10 5.35
C LYS A 78 -12.71 -44.37 5.15
N SER A 79 -13.57 -43.48 5.64
CA SER A 79 -15.02 -43.45 5.39
C SER A 79 -15.60 -42.12 5.86
N GLY A 80 -16.67 -41.61 5.22
CA GLY A 80 -17.35 -40.34 5.55
C GLY A 80 -16.92 -39.11 4.72
N ILE A 81 -17.64 -37.99 4.86
CA ILE A 81 -17.27 -36.67 4.31
C ILE A 81 -16.94 -35.74 5.50
N PRO A 82 -15.65 -35.62 5.89
CA PRO A 82 -15.25 -34.72 6.95
C PRO A 82 -15.15 -33.27 6.44
N ILE A 83 -15.83 -32.35 7.12
CA ILE A 83 -15.74 -30.91 6.90
C ILE A 83 -14.71 -30.35 7.89
N MET A 84 -13.50 -30.04 7.40
CA MET A 84 -12.43 -29.43 8.21
C MET A 84 -12.58 -27.91 8.31
N TRP A 85 -13.66 -27.45 8.94
CA TRP A 85 -13.96 -26.03 9.14
C TRP A 85 -12.89 -25.30 9.96
N GLY A 86 -12.13 -26.05 10.76
CA GLY A 86 -10.97 -25.60 11.48
C GLY A 86 -9.89 -24.91 10.63
N THR A 87 -9.60 -25.48 9.46
CA THR A 87 -8.62 -24.93 8.51
C THR A 87 -9.08 -23.60 7.92
N VAL A 88 -10.39 -23.45 7.70
CA VAL A 88 -11.00 -22.21 7.21
C VAL A 88 -10.86 -21.11 8.26
N LEU A 89 -11.12 -21.43 9.54
CA LEU A 89 -10.98 -20.47 10.63
C LEU A 89 -9.52 -20.04 10.82
N GLY A 90 -8.56 -20.97 10.69
CA GLY A 90 -7.13 -20.67 10.68
C GLY A 90 -6.72 -19.77 9.50
N ALA A 91 -7.25 -20.02 8.30
CA ALA A 91 -7.00 -19.19 7.12
C ALA A 91 -7.61 -17.78 7.27
N THR A 92 -8.83 -17.68 7.79
CA THR A 92 -9.48 -16.39 8.07
C THR A 92 -8.69 -15.59 9.11
N LEU A 93 -8.24 -16.22 10.19
CA LEU A 93 -7.41 -15.57 11.19
C LEU A 93 -6.08 -15.09 10.60
N SER A 94 -5.42 -15.92 9.79
CA SER A 94 -4.20 -15.55 9.07
C SER A 94 -4.42 -14.33 8.16
N PHE A 95 -5.54 -14.30 7.44
CA PHE A 95 -5.92 -13.18 6.59
C PHE A 95 -6.14 -11.90 7.39
N VAL A 96 -6.90 -11.96 8.48
CA VAL A 96 -7.18 -10.78 9.34
C VAL A 96 -5.89 -10.23 9.94
N ILE A 97 -4.98 -11.08 10.41
CA ILE A 97 -3.69 -10.66 10.95
C ILE A 97 -2.82 -10.03 9.86
N THR A 98 -2.75 -10.65 8.68
CA THR A 98 -2.00 -10.10 7.54
C THR A 98 -2.54 -8.73 7.15
N ALA A 99 -3.86 -8.59 7.02
CA ALA A 99 -4.50 -7.32 6.73
C ALA A 99 -4.22 -6.26 7.81
N ALA A 100 -4.27 -6.64 9.09
CA ALA A 100 -3.97 -5.74 10.20
C ALA A 100 -2.51 -5.26 10.17
N VAL A 101 -1.55 -6.16 9.95
CA VAL A 101 -0.13 -5.81 9.88
C VAL A 101 0.16 -4.91 8.67
N VAL A 102 -0.36 -5.25 7.48
CA VAL A 102 -0.21 -4.42 6.28
C VAL A 102 -0.83 -3.04 6.49
N TYR A 103 -2.03 -2.99 7.05
CA TYR A 103 -2.71 -1.73 7.32
C TYR A 103 -1.92 -0.87 8.32
N PHE A 104 -1.46 -1.45 9.43
CA PHE A 104 -0.80 -0.68 10.48
C PHE A 104 0.64 -0.26 10.13
N LEU A 105 1.40 -1.13 9.43
CA LEU A 105 2.81 -0.87 9.09
C LEU A 105 3.03 -0.20 7.74
N MET A 106 2.15 -0.39 6.75
CA MET A 106 2.27 0.28 5.45
C MET A 106 1.24 1.40 5.30
N VAL A 107 -0.05 1.09 5.41
CA VAL A 107 -1.12 2.04 5.03
C VAL A 107 -1.20 3.22 6.00
N LEU A 108 -1.09 2.99 7.30
CA LEU A 108 -1.16 4.02 8.34
C LEU A 108 0.00 5.03 8.26
N PRO A 109 1.28 4.63 8.17
CA PRO A 109 2.36 5.59 7.98
C PRO A 109 2.33 6.25 6.61
N MET A 110 1.97 5.53 5.54
CA MET A 110 1.85 6.10 4.20
C MET A 110 0.75 7.17 4.16
N SER A 111 -0.43 6.90 4.71
CA SER A 111 -1.53 7.87 4.80
C SER A 111 -1.17 9.08 5.65
N LYS A 112 -0.49 8.90 6.80
CA LYS A 112 0.02 10.02 7.60
C LYS A 112 1.09 10.83 6.87
N TYR A 113 1.95 10.19 6.09
CA TYR A 113 2.98 10.84 5.30
C TYR A 113 2.38 11.66 4.15
N LEU A 114 1.43 11.08 3.41
CA LEU A 114 0.69 11.75 2.34
C LEU A 114 -0.10 12.95 2.88
N ALA A 115 -0.81 12.79 4.00
CA ALA A 115 -1.52 13.90 4.65
C ALA A 115 -0.58 15.04 5.05
N ARG A 116 0.64 14.73 5.52
CA ARG A 116 1.67 15.73 5.83
C ARG A 116 2.22 16.40 4.57
N GLN A 117 2.38 15.67 3.47
CA GLN A 117 2.80 16.27 2.20
C GLN A 117 1.72 17.20 1.63
N GLU A 118 0.46 16.78 1.64
CA GLU A 118 -0.67 17.60 1.19
C GLU A 118 -0.81 18.88 2.03
N ALA A 119 -0.65 18.78 3.36
CA ALA A 119 -0.64 19.95 4.23
C ALA A 119 0.52 20.92 3.89
N ARG A 120 1.72 20.39 3.61
CA ARG A 120 2.87 21.21 3.17
C ARG A 120 2.65 21.83 1.80
N ARG A 121 1.94 21.13 0.91
CA ARG A 121 1.65 21.60 -0.45
C ARG A 121 0.60 22.71 -0.42
N LYS A 122 -0.48 22.55 0.35
CA LYS A 122 -1.47 23.61 0.62
C LYS A 122 -0.86 24.82 1.31
N ALA A 123 0.09 24.63 2.23
CA ALA A 123 0.82 25.74 2.85
C ALA A 123 1.69 26.50 1.84
N LYS A 124 2.36 25.80 0.90
CA LYS A 124 3.11 26.45 -0.18
C LYS A 124 2.20 27.18 -1.17
N GLU A 125 1.08 26.58 -1.56
CA GLU A 125 0.09 27.20 -2.44
C GLU A 125 -0.53 28.43 -1.78
N GLY A 126 -0.89 28.37 -0.49
CA GLY A 126 -1.38 29.51 0.27
C GLY A 126 -0.33 30.61 0.45
N THR A 127 0.94 30.28 0.68
CA THR A 127 2.01 31.28 0.70
C THR A 127 2.21 31.92 -0.68
N HIS A 128 2.10 31.17 -1.78
CA HIS A 128 2.22 31.74 -3.12
C HIS A 128 1.06 32.67 -3.45
N GLU A 129 -0.18 32.27 -3.11
CA GLU A 129 -1.39 33.08 -3.29
C GLU A 129 -1.32 34.37 -2.45
N ILE A 130 -0.83 34.30 -1.21
CA ILE A 130 -0.64 35.50 -0.37
C ILE A 130 0.42 36.43 -0.97
N ILE A 131 1.55 35.90 -1.45
CA ILE A 131 2.62 36.72 -2.05
C ILE A 131 2.11 37.42 -3.31
N GLU A 132 1.42 36.70 -4.21
CA GLU A 132 0.84 37.29 -5.43
C GLU A 132 -0.16 38.41 -5.10
N VAL A 133 -1.04 38.22 -4.11
CA VAL A 133 -1.98 39.27 -3.69
C VAL A 133 -1.25 40.49 -3.13
N THR A 134 -0.22 40.29 -2.29
CA THR A 134 0.57 41.41 -1.75
C THR A 134 1.35 42.17 -2.82
N GLU A 135 1.91 41.49 -3.82
CA GLU A 135 2.60 42.16 -4.94
C GLU A 135 1.63 42.99 -5.79
N LEU A 136 0.42 42.47 -6.05
CA LEU A 136 -0.63 43.19 -6.77
C LEU A 136 -1.11 44.43 -6.00
N GLU A 137 -1.19 44.36 -4.68
CA GLU A 137 -1.58 45.48 -3.81
C GLU A 137 -0.52 46.58 -3.82
N VAL A 138 0.77 46.22 -3.69
CA VAL A 138 1.89 47.16 -3.79
C VAL A 138 1.93 47.82 -5.18
N LEU A 139 1.71 47.07 -6.26
CA LEU A 139 1.66 47.64 -7.61
C LEU A 139 0.49 48.62 -7.79
N LYS A 140 -0.64 48.37 -7.12
CA LYS A 140 -1.79 49.27 -7.11
C LYS A 140 -1.48 50.58 -6.40
N GLU A 141 -0.84 50.50 -5.24
CA GLU A 141 -0.39 51.68 -4.47
C GLU A 141 0.62 52.53 -5.25
N ILE A 142 1.62 51.89 -5.90
CA ILE A 142 2.60 52.60 -6.74
C ILE A 142 1.90 53.32 -7.90
N ARG A 143 0.94 52.66 -8.57
CA ARG A 143 0.16 53.29 -9.64
C ARG A 143 -0.60 54.51 -9.13
N ASP A 144 -1.27 54.39 -7.99
CA ASP A 144 -2.08 55.48 -7.45
C ASP A 144 -1.19 56.66 -6.98
N ALA A 145 -0.01 56.37 -6.43
CA ALA A 145 1.01 57.38 -6.11
C ALA A 145 1.55 58.09 -7.35
N LEU A 146 1.80 57.37 -8.45
CA LEU A 146 2.25 57.94 -9.72
C LEU A 146 1.16 58.80 -10.38
N VAL A 147 -0.11 58.39 -10.29
CA VAL A 147 -1.24 59.19 -10.78
C VAL A 147 -1.38 60.48 -9.97
N ALA A 148 -1.25 60.42 -8.64
CA ALA A 148 -1.26 61.60 -7.78
C ALA A 148 -0.14 62.59 -8.12
N GLN A 149 1.09 62.11 -8.33
CA GLN A 149 2.22 62.95 -8.77
C GLN A 149 2.02 63.58 -10.15
N ARG A 150 1.37 62.85 -11.07
CA ARG A 150 1.10 63.35 -12.42
C ARG A 150 0.02 64.44 -12.44
N GLY A 151 -0.94 64.38 -11.51
CA GLY A 151 -1.94 65.42 -11.31
C GLY A 151 -1.36 66.72 -10.75
N SER A 152 -0.46 66.63 -9.76
CA SER A 152 0.18 67.82 -9.16
C SER A 152 1.13 68.56 -10.11
N GLY A 153 1.74 67.87 -11.07
CA GLY A 153 2.66 68.49 -12.05
C GLY A 153 1.97 69.28 -13.17
N HIS A 154 0.64 69.23 -13.28
CA HIS A 154 -0.11 69.94 -14.32
C HIS A 154 -0.70 71.28 -13.87
N ASP A 155 -0.84 71.51 -12.56
CA ASP A 155 -1.40 72.75 -11.99
C ASP A 155 -0.36 73.87 -11.74
N GLU A 156 0.94 73.61 -11.93
CA GLU A 156 2.05 74.58 -11.73
C GLU A 156 2.61 75.19 -13.04
N ARG A 157 1.86 75.19 -14.14
CA ARG A 157 2.24 75.89 -15.39
C ARG A 157 1.20 76.89 -15.88
#